data_AF-A0A524AKS8-F1
#
_entry.id   AF-A0A524AKS8-F1
#
_cell.length_a   1.000
_cell.length_b   1.000
_cell.length_c   1.000
_cell.angle_alpha   90.00
_cell.angle_beta   90.00
_cell.angle_gamma   90.00
#
_symmetry.space_group_name_H-M   'P 1'
#
loop_
_entity.id
_entity.type
_entity.pdbx_description
1 polymer ?
#
loop_
_entity_poly.entity_id
_entity_poly.type
_entity_poly.pdbx_seq_one_letter_code
_entity_poly.pdbx_strand_id
1 'polypeptide(L)'
;EEYIQQFGEEAYAEFDKFTYIKVHGKEAYDKKFGDLEALGNWGTWEPCHKLMLGHGIVGVENLGGDLDKVSGKRFRFNCFPLRWYMGDGSMAHCVAEIDEDDLNDVPDRTYSYGGCLPER
;
A
#
# COMPACT_ATOMS: atom_id res chain seq x y z
N GLU A 1 -18.73 6.51 11.11
CA GLU A 1 -18.83 6.69 12.58
C GLU A 1 -17.87 5.79 13.34
N GLU A 2 -17.84 4.47 13.10
CA GLU A 2 -16.93 3.54 13.80
C GLU A 2 -15.44 3.94 13.68
N TYR A 3 -14.95 4.26 12.48
CA TYR A 3 -13.56 4.67 12.28
C TYR A 3 -13.19 5.96 13.03
N ILE A 4 -14.08 6.97 13.00
CA ILE A 4 -13.88 8.24 13.71
C ILE A 4 -13.84 7.99 15.23
N GLN A 5 -14.68 7.10 15.74
CA GLN A 5 -14.68 6.75 17.17
C GLN A 5 -13.38 6.04 17.60
N GLN A 6 -12.81 5.20 16.74
CA GLN A 6 -11.60 4.45 17.05
C GLN A 6 -10.32 5.27 16.86
N PHE A 7 -10.23 6.06 15.79
CA PHE A 7 -8.98 6.71 15.35
C PHE A 7 -9.04 8.25 15.32
N GLY A 8 -10.21 8.83 15.56
CA GLY A 8 -10.41 10.28 15.57
C GLY A 8 -10.79 10.88 14.22
N GLU A 9 -11.29 12.11 14.26
CA GLU A 9 -11.70 12.88 13.07
C GLU A 9 -10.50 13.27 12.20
N GLU A 10 -9.35 13.55 12.81
CA GLU A 10 -8.11 13.88 12.09
C GLU A 10 -7.62 12.71 11.22
N ALA A 11 -7.62 11.48 11.75
CA ALA A 11 -7.28 10.30 10.96
C ALA A 11 -8.29 10.05 9.84
N TYR A 12 -9.58 10.27 10.10
CA TYR A 12 -10.64 10.12 9.10
C TYR A 12 -10.54 11.15 7.97
N ALA A 13 -9.98 12.33 8.25
CA ALA A 13 -9.85 13.43 7.31
C ALA A 13 -9.13 13.01 6.02
N GLU A 14 -8.16 12.10 6.10
CA GLU A 14 -7.43 11.57 4.94
C GLU A 14 -8.31 10.81 3.92
N PHE A 15 -9.48 10.33 4.35
CA PHE A 15 -10.40 9.55 3.51
C PHE A 15 -11.58 10.37 2.99
N ASP A 16 -11.86 11.53 3.59
CA ASP A 16 -13.00 12.36 3.23
C ASP A 16 -12.61 13.82 3.00
N LYS A 17 -12.89 14.32 1.79
CA LYS A 17 -12.58 15.68 1.36
C LYS A 17 -13.15 16.76 2.27
N PHE A 18 -14.40 16.63 2.67
CA PHE A 18 -15.07 17.67 3.46
C PHE A 18 -14.50 17.71 4.87
N THR A 19 -14.23 16.54 5.45
CA THR A 19 -13.57 16.41 6.74
C THR A 19 -12.13 16.95 6.66
N TYR A 20 -11.37 16.63 5.61
CA TYR A 20 -10.03 17.21 5.39
C TYR A 20 -10.06 18.73 5.37
N ILE A 21 -10.96 19.33 4.59
CA ILE A 21 -11.09 20.78 4.49
C ILE A 21 -11.52 21.38 5.84
N LYS A 22 -12.39 20.70 6.59
CA LYS A 22 -12.81 21.14 7.93
C LYS A 22 -11.65 21.12 8.92
N VAL A 23 -10.83 20.07 8.93
CA VAL A 23 -9.75 19.86 9.91
C VAL A 23 -8.49 20.66 9.55
N HIS A 24 -8.09 20.66 8.28
CA HIS A 24 -6.80 21.21 7.82
C HIS A 24 -6.93 22.46 6.94
N GLY A 25 -8.14 22.81 6.51
CA GLY A 25 -8.41 23.96 5.64
C GLY A 25 -8.31 23.65 4.14
N LYS A 26 -8.93 24.52 3.34
CA LYS A 26 -8.97 24.39 1.88
C LYS A 26 -7.59 24.50 1.22
N GLU A 27 -6.73 25.38 1.72
CA GLU A 27 -5.38 25.57 1.18
C GLU A 27 -4.52 24.31 1.32
N ALA A 28 -4.58 23.65 2.49
CA ALA A 28 -3.88 22.39 2.72
C ALA A 28 -4.41 21.27 1.82
N TYR A 29 -5.74 21.23 1.62
CA TYR A 29 -6.38 20.29 0.71
C TYR A 29 -5.91 20.48 -0.74
N ASP A 30 -5.93 21.73 -1.23
CA ASP A 30 -5.53 22.06 -2.59
C ASP A 30 -4.06 21.78 -2.83
N LYS A 31 -3.20 22.04 -1.84
CA LYS A 31 -1.78 21.71 -1.92
C LYS A 31 -1.55 20.20 -2.05
N LYS A 32 -2.35 19.37 -1.38
CA LYS A 32 -2.16 17.92 -1.34
C LYS A 32 -2.85 17.19 -2.50
N PHE A 33 -4.04 17.64 -2.89
CA PHE A 33 -4.91 16.92 -3.82
C PHE A 33 -5.37 17.76 -5.02
N GLY A 34 -4.94 19.02 -5.12
CA GLY A 34 -5.37 19.95 -6.17
C GLY A 34 -5.11 19.42 -7.59
N ASP A 35 -3.99 18.74 -7.80
CA ASP A 35 -3.65 18.12 -9.09
C ASP A 35 -4.66 17.04 -9.49
N LEU A 36 -5.12 16.24 -8.52
CA LEU A 36 -6.17 15.23 -8.77
C LEU A 36 -7.51 15.89 -9.07
N GLU A 37 -7.87 16.92 -8.30
CA GLU A 37 -9.13 17.66 -8.47
C GLU A 37 -9.21 18.39 -9.81
N ALA A 38 -8.08 18.93 -10.29
CA ALA A 38 -7.98 19.56 -11.61
C ALA A 38 -8.25 18.56 -12.75
N LEU A 39 -8.00 17.27 -12.52
CA LEU A 39 -8.31 16.17 -13.44
C LEU A 39 -9.74 15.63 -13.27
N GLY A 40 -10.55 16.23 -12.40
CA GLY A 40 -11.91 15.76 -12.07
C GLY A 40 -11.93 14.55 -11.14
N ASN A 41 -10.80 14.22 -10.50
CA ASN A 41 -10.72 13.13 -9.54
C ASN A 41 -10.96 13.64 -8.11
N TRP A 42 -11.81 12.91 -7.37
CA TRP A 42 -11.98 13.17 -5.94
C TRP A 42 -10.68 12.95 -5.20
N GLY A 43 -10.12 13.99 -4.58
CA GLY A 43 -8.76 14.00 -4.05
C GLY A 43 -8.48 12.94 -2.99
N THR A 44 -9.39 12.77 -2.02
CA THR A 44 -9.22 11.78 -0.92
C THR A 44 -9.59 10.36 -1.33
N TRP A 45 -10.14 10.16 -2.54
CA TRP A 45 -10.53 8.83 -3.00
C TRP A 45 -9.33 8.17 -3.66
N GLU A 46 -8.79 7.13 -3.04
CA GLU A 46 -7.70 6.31 -3.57
C GLU A 46 -6.54 7.15 -4.17
N PRO A 47 -5.99 8.13 -3.43
CA PRO A 47 -4.98 9.04 -3.96
C PRO A 47 -3.70 8.30 -4.37
N CYS A 48 -3.35 7.22 -3.67
CA CYS A 48 -2.19 6.40 -3.99
C CYS A 48 -2.29 5.80 -5.40
N HIS A 49 -3.42 5.19 -5.74
CA HIS A 49 -3.64 4.63 -7.08
C HIS A 49 -3.50 5.70 -8.15
N LYS A 50 -4.18 6.84 -7.99
CA LYS A 50 -4.20 7.89 -9.01
C LYS A 50 -2.84 8.56 -9.20
N LEU A 51 -2.15 8.89 -8.11
CA LEU A 51 -0.85 9.54 -8.16
C LEU A 51 0.24 8.59 -8.63
N MET A 52 0.30 7.36 -8.11
CA MET A 52 1.37 6.43 -8.47
C MET A 52 1.15 5.88 -9.88
N LEU A 53 -0.03 5.33 -10.16
CA LEU A 53 -0.31 4.73 -11.47
C LEU A 53 -0.37 5.77 -12.58
N GLY A 54 -0.88 6.98 -12.29
CA GLY A 54 -0.87 8.11 -13.22
C GLY A 54 0.54 8.52 -13.66
N HIS A 55 1.56 8.21 -12.86
CA HIS A 55 2.98 8.39 -13.16
C HIS A 55 3.68 7.10 -13.62
N GLY A 56 2.94 6.04 -13.94
CA GLY A 56 3.49 4.75 -14.39
C GLY A 56 4.15 3.93 -13.27
N ILE A 57 3.92 4.29 -12.01
CA ILE A 57 4.42 3.56 -10.85
C ILE A 57 3.35 2.55 -10.41
N VAL A 58 3.70 1.27 -10.47
CA VAL A 58 2.78 0.18 -10.14
C VAL A 58 2.70 -0.07 -8.63
N GLY A 59 1.52 -0.44 -8.15
CA GLY A 59 1.30 -0.91 -6.79
C GLY A 59 1.37 -2.43 -6.69
N VAL A 60 1.73 -2.93 -5.50
CA VAL A 60 1.60 -4.33 -5.11
C VAL A 60 0.76 -4.39 -3.85
N GLU A 61 -0.35 -5.12 -3.90
CA GLU A 61 -1.32 -5.20 -2.81
C GLU A 61 -1.33 -6.60 -2.19
N ASN A 62 -1.86 -6.69 -0.97
CA ASN A 62 -1.95 -7.92 -0.20
C ASN A 62 -0.60 -8.65 -0.03
N LEU A 63 0.48 -7.87 0.04
CA LEU A 63 1.82 -8.41 0.23
C LEU A 63 1.89 -9.09 1.61
N GLY A 64 2.34 -10.34 1.61
CA GLY A 64 2.52 -11.16 2.80
C GLY A 64 3.88 -11.84 2.78
N GLY A 65 3.98 -13.00 3.42
CA GLY A 65 5.25 -13.71 3.58
C GLY A 65 6.06 -13.17 4.75
N ASP A 66 7.37 -13.04 4.53
CA ASP A 66 8.39 -12.73 5.53
C ASP A 66 8.74 -11.23 5.57
N LEU A 67 7.73 -10.36 5.47
CA LEU A 67 7.95 -8.89 5.45
C LEU A 67 8.72 -8.39 6.67
N ASP A 68 8.45 -8.95 7.85
CA ASP A 68 9.12 -8.56 9.08
C ASP A 68 10.64 -8.87 9.03
N LYS A 69 11.06 -9.92 8.32
CA LYS A 69 12.48 -10.27 8.16
C LYS A 69 13.26 -9.24 7.36
N VAL A 70 12.59 -8.48 6.49
CA VAL A 70 13.22 -7.48 5.60
C VAL A 70 12.82 -6.03 5.92
N SER A 71 12.01 -5.82 6.96
CA SER A 71 11.55 -4.49 7.35
C SER A 71 12.71 -3.59 7.76
N GLY A 72 12.76 -2.36 7.21
CA GLY A 72 13.85 -1.42 7.44
C GLY A 72 15.18 -1.78 6.77
N LYS A 73 15.22 -2.83 5.95
CA LYS A 73 16.42 -3.27 5.21
C LYS A 73 16.36 -2.85 3.75
N ARG A 74 17.54 -2.74 3.13
CA ARG A 74 17.66 -2.59 1.68
C ARG A 74 17.81 -3.98 1.07
N PHE A 75 16.95 -4.32 0.11
CA PHE A 75 16.97 -5.59 -0.59
C PHE A 75 16.57 -5.40 -2.06
N ARG A 76 16.82 -6.39 -2.90
CA ARG A 76 16.29 -6.39 -4.27
C ARG A 76 14.89 -7.00 -4.27
N PHE A 77 13.90 -6.20 -4.65
CA PHE A 77 12.53 -6.66 -4.80
C PHE A 77 12.29 -7.15 -6.22
N ASN A 78 11.87 -8.40 -6.35
CA ASN A 78 11.54 -9.05 -7.61
C ASN A 78 10.03 -9.33 -7.65
N CYS A 79 9.34 -8.73 -8.62
CA CYS A 79 7.92 -8.91 -8.83
C CYS A 79 7.67 -9.08 -10.33
N PHE A 80 7.26 -10.29 -10.72
CA PHE A 80 7.05 -10.65 -12.12
C PHE A 80 5.55 -10.95 -12.34
N PRO A 81 4.75 -9.96 -12.78
CA PRO A 81 3.34 -10.16 -13.04
C PRO A 81 3.11 -11.10 -14.24
N LEU A 82 1.95 -11.74 -14.29
CA LEU A 82 1.53 -12.51 -15.45
C LEU A 82 1.36 -11.59 -16.66
N ARG A 83 1.79 -12.07 -17.83
CA ARG A 83 1.57 -11.36 -19.10
C ARG A 83 0.14 -11.54 -19.58
N TRP A 84 -0.79 -10.85 -18.93
CA TRP A 84 -2.19 -10.81 -19.33
C TRP A 84 -2.38 -9.80 -20.46
N TYR A 85 -2.91 -10.25 -21.61
CA TYR A 85 -3.22 -9.36 -22.74
C TYR A 85 -4.28 -8.31 -22.37
N MET A 86 -3.90 -7.03 -22.38
CA MET A 86 -4.72 -5.90 -21.90
C MET A 86 -5.16 -6.02 -20.43
N GLY A 87 -4.36 -6.68 -19.59
CA GLY A 87 -4.63 -6.73 -18.14
C GLY A 87 -4.13 -5.47 -17.45
N ASP A 88 -4.96 -4.90 -16.56
CA ASP A 88 -4.60 -3.76 -15.70
C ASP A 88 -3.86 -4.20 -14.42
N GLY A 89 -3.80 -5.50 -14.17
CA GLY A 89 -3.13 -6.11 -13.03
C GLY A 89 -3.15 -7.64 -13.11
N SER A 90 -2.35 -8.29 -12.26
CA SER A 90 -2.32 -9.75 -12.15
C SER A 90 -1.76 -10.18 -10.80
N MET A 91 -2.05 -11.41 -10.39
CA MET A 91 -1.31 -12.04 -9.30
C MET A 91 0.17 -12.15 -9.66
N ALA A 92 1.03 -11.83 -8.70
CA ALA A 92 2.47 -11.96 -8.82
C ALA A 92 3.04 -12.64 -7.58
N HIS A 93 4.05 -13.49 -7.79
CA HIS A 93 4.87 -14.00 -6.69
C HIS A 93 6.02 -13.03 -6.45
N CYS A 94 5.92 -12.26 -5.37
CA CYS A 94 6.94 -11.31 -4.98
C CYS A 94 8.05 -11.99 -4.18
N VAL A 95 9.31 -11.70 -4.50
CA VAL A 95 10.49 -12.28 -3.85
C VAL A 95 11.45 -11.16 -3.45
N ALA A 96 11.93 -11.21 -2.21
CA ALA A 96 13.04 -10.38 -1.75
C ALA A 96 14.35 -11.18 -1.89
N GLU A 97 15.36 -10.59 -2.50
CA GLU A 97 16.75 -11.07 -2.41
C GLU A 97 17.53 -10.12 -1.49
N ILE A 98 18.15 -10.69 -0.46
CA ILE A 98 18.91 -10.02 0.58
C ILE A 98 19.99 -10.97 1.08
N ASP A 99 21.08 -10.43 1.65
CA ASP A 99 22.04 -11.24 2.40
C ASP A 99 21.36 -11.81 3.66
N GLU A 100 21.63 -13.08 3.98
CA GLU A 100 21.04 -13.73 5.16
C GLU A 100 21.49 -13.03 6.46
N ASP A 101 22.72 -12.50 6.48
CA ASP A 101 23.27 -11.76 7.63
C ASP A 101 22.52 -10.44 7.90
N ASP A 102 21.81 -9.91 6.89
CA ASP A 102 21.05 -8.66 6.99
C ASP A 102 19.60 -8.87 7.45
N LEU A 103 19.12 -10.11 7.54
CA LEU A 103 17.76 -10.42 7.99
C LEU A 103 17.51 -9.96 9.43
N ASN A 104 16.30 -9.48 9.70
CA ASN A 104 15.86 -9.27 11.07
C ASN A 104 15.65 -10.62 11.76
N ASP A 105 16.09 -10.73 13.01
CA ASP A 105 15.83 -11.88 13.87
C ASP A 105 14.37 -11.84 14.37
N VAL A 106 13.47 -12.34 13.53
CA VAL A 106 12.04 -12.48 13.80
C VAL A 106 11.60 -13.90 13.52
N PRO A 107 10.59 -14.44 14.24
CA PRO A 107 10.13 -15.80 14.04
C PRO A 107 9.65 -16.08 12.62
N ASP A 108 9.83 -17.32 12.17
CA ASP A 108 9.24 -17.77 10.92
C ASP A 108 7.71 -17.69 10.97
N ARG A 109 7.13 -17.18 9.88
CA ARG A 109 5.68 -17.10 9.77
C ARG A 109 5.11 -18.44 9.38
N THR A 110 4.29 -19.01 10.27
CA THR A 110 3.55 -20.24 9.99
C THR A 110 2.16 -19.89 9.45
N TYR A 111 1.80 -20.52 8.32
CA TYR A 111 0.49 -20.37 7.72
C TYR A 111 -0.31 -21.65 7.91
N SER A 112 -1.47 -21.55 8.58
CA SER A 112 -2.35 -22.70 8.78
C SER A 112 -3.01 -23.20 7.48
N TYR A 113 -3.00 -22.37 6.43
CA TYR A 113 -3.60 -22.65 5.12
C TYR A 113 -2.67 -22.17 4.01
N GLY A 114 -2.53 -22.94 2.92
CA GLY A 114 -1.67 -22.57 1.78
C GLY A 114 -0.41 -23.42 1.57
N GLY A 115 -0.30 -24.59 2.20
CA GLY A 115 0.70 -25.61 1.84
C GLY A 115 2.01 -25.60 2.63
N CYS A 116 2.24 -24.64 3.53
CA CYS A 116 3.31 -24.72 4.53
C CYS A 116 2.78 -25.49 5.74
N LEU A 117 2.80 -26.83 5.67
CA LEU A 117 2.52 -27.66 6.85
C LEU A 117 3.68 -27.47 7.83
N PRO A 118 3.44 -27.03 9.08
CA PRO A 118 4.50 -26.72 10.05
C PRO A 118 5.32 -27.95 10.51
N GLU A 119 5.02 -29.16 10.02
CA GLU A 119 5.58 -30.42 10.52
C GLU A 119 5.88 -31.46 9.42
N ARG A 120 6.36 -31.06 8.23
CA ARG A 120 6.92 -32.01 7.25
C ARG A 120 8.34 -31.68 6.85
#